data_AF-A0A844ZGR1-F1
#
_entry.id   AF-A0A844ZGR1-F1
#
_cell.length_a   1.000
_cell.length_b   1.000
_cell.length_c   1.000
_cell.angle_alpha   90.00
_cell.angle_beta   90.00
_cell.angle_gamma   90.00
#
_symmetry.space_group_name_H-M   'P 1'
#
loop_
_entity.id
_entity.type
_entity.pdbx_description
1 polymer ?
#
loop_
_entity_poly.entity_id
_entity_poly.type
_entity_poly.pdbx_seq_one_letter_code
_entity_poly.pdbx_strand_id
1 'polypeptide(L)'
;MACVAVATEGFRALPEQDQSLVRELIETFDAFTPDNDPYGERDFGAIYQVGDGRWTTKRPARPAETVFWKIDAYDCDLLFGSEDPANPAATRRVLTIMLASEY
;
A
#
# COMPACT_ATOMS: atom_id res chain seq x y z
N MET A 1 7.62 9.35 -13.71
CA MET A 1 6.92 9.59 -12.43
C MET A 1 7.87 9.20 -11.32
N ALA A 2 8.25 10.13 -10.45
CA ALA A 2 8.94 9.78 -9.21
C ALA A 2 7.86 9.48 -8.16
N CYS A 3 7.62 8.20 -7.88
CA CYS A 3 6.83 7.77 -6.74
C CYS A 3 7.80 7.52 -5.59
N VAL A 4 7.60 8.16 -4.44
CA VAL A 4 8.41 7.90 -3.24
C VAL A 4 7.70 6.82 -2.44
N ALA A 5 8.40 5.73 -2.13
CA ALA A 5 7.88 4.69 -1.25
C ALA A 5 8.37 4.92 0.18
N VAL A 6 7.44 4.97 1.12
CA VAL A 6 7.69 5.06 2.57
C VAL A 6 7.15 3.80 3.23
N ALA A 7 7.94 3.24 4.15
CA ALA A 7 7.53 2.11 4.97
C ALA A 7 7.62 2.47 6.44
N THR A 8 6.62 2.07 7.22
CA THR A 8 6.61 2.26 8.68
C THR A 8 7.66 1.39 9.37
N GLU A 9 7.85 1.62 10.67
CA GLU A 9 8.76 0.81 11.47
C GLU A 9 8.29 -0.64 11.58
N GLY A 10 6.99 -0.88 11.79
CA GLY A 10 6.43 -2.23 11.87
C GLY A 10 6.70 -3.06 10.61
N PHE A 11 6.46 -2.48 9.43
CA PHE A 11 6.76 -3.17 8.17
C PHE A 11 8.27 -3.42 7.98
N ARG A 12 9.12 -2.44 8.34
CA ARG A 12 10.59 -2.59 8.25
C ARG A 12 11.17 -3.59 9.24
N ALA A 13 10.44 -3.93 10.29
CA ALA A 13 10.83 -4.96 11.26
C ALA A 13 10.57 -6.39 10.75
N LEU A 14 9.80 -6.57 9.67
CA LEU A 14 9.62 -7.87 9.02
C LEU A 14 10.93 -8.36 8.40
N PRO A 15 11.13 -9.69 8.24
CA PRO A 15 12.25 -10.23 7.47
C PRO A 15 12.38 -9.59 6.08
N GLU A 16 13.60 -9.33 5.61
CA GLU A 16 13.83 -8.69 4.30
C GLU A 16 13.17 -9.45 3.13
N GLN A 17 13.10 -10.78 3.24
CA GLN A 17 12.40 -11.63 2.28
C GLN A 17 10.90 -11.33 2.25
N ASP A 18 10.26 -11.17 3.41
CA ASP A 18 8.85 -10.82 3.52
C ASP A 18 8.59 -9.41 2.99
N GLN A 19 9.46 -8.45 3.32
CA GLN A 19 9.36 -7.10 2.79
C GLN A 19 9.43 -7.09 1.25
N SER A 20 10.33 -7.89 0.66
CA SER A 20 10.49 -7.98 -0.79
C SER A 20 9.27 -8.63 -1.45
N LEU A 21 8.75 -9.72 -0.90
CA LEU A 21 7.55 -10.40 -1.41
C LEU A 21 6.31 -9.51 -1.34
N VAL A 22 6.14 -8.77 -0.24
CA VAL A 22 5.01 -7.84 -0.10
C VAL A 22 5.12 -6.71 -1.11
N ARG A 23 6.33 -6.15 -1.35
CA ARG A 23 6.54 -5.13 -2.39
C ARG A 23 6.19 -5.64 -3.79
N GLU A 24 6.61 -6.86 -4.13
CA GLU A 24 6.26 -7.49 -5.41
C GLU A 24 4.72 -7.62 -5.56
N LEU A 25 4.04 -8.08 -4.51
CA LEU A 25 2.57 -8.20 -4.52
C LEU A 25 1.85 -6.85 -4.63
N ILE A 26 2.43 -5.78 -4.09
CA ILE A 26 1.92 -4.41 -4.24
C ILE A 26 2.10 -3.93 -5.68
N GLU A 27 3.27 -4.16 -6.28
CA GLU A 27 3.56 -3.77 -7.67
C GLU A 27 2.64 -4.46 -8.68
N THR A 28 2.22 -5.70 -8.40
CA THR A 28 1.30 -6.46 -9.26
C THR A 28 -0.14 -6.52 -8.73
N PHE A 29 -0.52 -5.63 -7.81
CA PHE A 29 -1.82 -5.71 -7.16
C PHE A 29 -2.98 -5.44 -8.13
N ASP A 30 -3.91 -6.39 -8.24
CA ASP A 30 -5.12 -6.29 -9.07
C ASP A 30 -6.41 -6.67 -8.33
N ALA A 31 -6.31 -6.99 -7.02
CA ALA A 31 -7.41 -7.45 -6.19
C ALA A 31 -8.27 -6.30 -5.63
N PHE A 32 -8.73 -5.41 -6.51
CA PHE A 32 -9.65 -4.32 -6.17
C PHE A 32 -11.08 -4.85 -6.08
N THR A 33 -11.76 -4.49 -5.00
CA THR A 33 -13.15 -4.80 -4.67
C THR A 33 -13.86 -3.52 -4.25
N PRO A 34 -15.20 -3.50 -4.24
CA PRO A 34 -15.94 -2.34 -3.72
C PRO A 34 -15.60 -1.96 -2.28
N ASP A 35 -15.00 -2.86 -1.50
CA ASP A 35 -14.63 -2.62 -0.10
C ASP A 35 -13.33 -1.82 0.04
N ASN A 36 -12.35 -2.03 -0.84
CA ASN A 36 -11.05 -1.34 -0.81
C ASN A 36 -10.89 -0.28 -1.90
N ASP A 37 -11.80 -0.24 -2.87
CA ASP A 37 -11.79 0.73 -3.98
C ASP A 37 -13.22 1.16 -4.36
N PRO A 38 -13.97 1.81 -3.44
CA PRO A 38 -15.37 2.20 -3.69
C PRO A 38 -15.52 3.22 -4.82
N TYR A 39 -14.45 3.97 -5.12
CA TYR A 39 -14.45 5.07 -6.09
C TYR A 39 -13.63 4.78 -7.36
N GLY A 40 -12.94 3.62 -7.45
CA GLY A 40 -12.15 3.25 -8.62
C GLY A 40 -10.79 3.95 -8.71
N GLU A 41 -10.34 4.54 -7.61
CA GLU A 41 -9.10 5.32 -7.48
C GLU A 41 -7.86 4.42 -7.44
N ARG A 42 -8.03 3.16 -7.04
CA ARG A 42 -6.97 2.13 -6.98
C ARG A 42 -5.75 2.56 -6.17
N ASP A 43 -6.00 3.29 -5.09
CA ASP A 43 -4.99 3.92 -4.25
C ASP A 43 -4.88 3.27 -2.87
N PHE A 44 -5.64 2.21 -2.58
CA PHE A 44 -5.60 1.48 -1.32
C PHE A 44 -5.69 -0.03 -1.52
N GLY A 45 -4.95 -0.79 -0.71
CA GLY A 45 -5.03 -2.24 -0.73
C GLY A 45 -4.42 -2.91 0.49
N ALA A 46 -4.56 -4.24 0.52
CA ALA A 46 -4.14 -5.06 1.64
C ALA A 46 -3.49 -6.36 1.15
N ILE A 47 -2.37 -6.71 1.77
CA ILE A 47 -1.64 -7.96 1.58
C ILE A 47 -1.71 -8.75 2.90
N TYR A 48 -1.98 -10.04 2.82
CA TYR A 48 -2.25 -10.88 3.97
C TYR A 48 -1.21 -11.98 4.07
N GLN A 49 -0.64 -12.19 5.25
CA GLN A 49 0.10 -13.39 5.57
C GLN A 49 -0.87 -14.46 6.06
N VAL A 50 -0.78 -15.67 5.52
CA VAL A 50 -1.51 -16.84 6.05
C VAL A 50 -0.66 -17.58 7.08
N GLY A 51 -1.28 -18.47 7.87
CA GLY A 51 -0.61 -19.13 9.00
C GLY A 51 0.61 -20.02 8.67
N ASP A 52 0.86 -20.31 7.39
CA ASP A 52 2.07 -21.02 6.92
C ASP A 52 3.21 -20.07 6.52
N GLY A 53 3.03 -18.76 6.71
CA GLY A 53 4.01 -17.71 6.41
C GLY A 53 3.90 -17.13 4.99
N ARG A 54 3.06 -17.68 4.10
CA ARG A 54 2.92 -17.17 2.73
C ARG A 54 2.11 -15.87 2.67
N TRP A 55 2.53 -14.96 1.80
CA TRP A 55 1.82 -13.71 1.49
C TRP A 55 0.85 -13.86 0.32
N THR A 56 -0.29 -13.17 0.36
CA THR A 56 -1.32 -13.19 -0.68
C THR A 56 -2.14 -11.90 -0.72
N THR A 57 -2.67 -11.53 -1.88
CA THR A 57 -3.66 -10.44 -2.04
C THR A 57 -5.08 -10.88 -1.66
N LYS A 58 -5.34 -12.19 -1.57
CA LYS A 58 -6.67 -12.73 -1.26
C LYS A 58 -6.89 -12.78 0.26
N ARG A 59 -7.87 -12.01 0.75
CA ARG A 59 -8.25 -11.98 2.17
C ARG A 59 -8.56 -13.39 2.70
N PRO A 60 -7.75 -13.94 3.62
CA PRO A 60 -8.07 -15.19 4.30
C PRO A 60 -9.09 -14.95 5.42
N ALA A 61 -9.73 -16.03 5.90
CA ALA A 61 -10.68 -15.93 7.03
C ALA A 61 -10.01 -15.46 8.33
N ARG A 62 -8.74 -15.84 8.53
CA ARG A 62 -7.89 -15.39 9.64
C ARG A 62 -6.46 -15.19 9.15
N PRO A 63 -6.05 -13.95 8.83
CA PRO A 63 -4.65 -13.66 8.51
C PRO A 63 -3.79 -13.80 9.76
N ALA A 64 -2.54 -14.23 9.60
CA ALA A 64 -1.51 -14.20 10.62
C ALA A 64 -0.97 -12.77 10.80
N GLU A 65 -0.80 -12.06 9.68
CA GLU A 65 -0.39 -10.65 9.63
C GLU A 65 -1.10 -9.97 8.45
N THR A 66 -1.31 -8.66 8.53
CA THR A 66 -1.88 -7.87 7.43
C THR A 66 -1.03 -6.63 7.21
N VAL A 67 -0.65 -6.39 5.96
CA VAL A 67 0.02 -5.18 5.51
C VAL A 67 -0.97 -4.37 4.68
N PHE A 68 -1.16 -3.10 5.04
CA PHE A 68 -1.84 -2.13 4.21
C PHE A 68 -0.85 -1.35 3.36
N TRP A 69 -1.30 -0.98 2.17
CA TRP A 69 -0.61 -0.01 1.35
C TRP A 69 -1.59 1.03 0.83
N LYS A 70 -1.10 2.24 0.64
CA LYS A 70 -1.88 3.32 0.02
C LYS A 70 -1.02 4.25 -0.82
N ILE A 71 -1.63 4.92 -1.78
CA ILE A 71 -1.00 5.95 -2.61
C ILE A 71 -1.67 7.29 -2.32
N ASP A 72 -0.97 8.15 -1.58
CA ASP A 72 -1.45 9.50 -1.31
C ASP A 72 -0.97 10.47 -2.40
N ALA A 73 -1.85 11.40 -2.80
CA ALA A 73 -1.55 12.46 -3.77
C ALA A 73 -1.31 13.79 -3.04
N TYR A 74 -0.04 14.19 -2.94
CA TYR A 74 0.37 15.46 -2.34
C TYR A 74 0.67 16.52 -3.40
N ASP A 75 0.63 17.78 -2.99
CA ASP A 75 1.22 18.89 -3.74
C ASP A 75 2.74 18.70 -3.95
N CYS A 76 3.34 19.56 -4.78
CA CYS A 76 4.77 19.51 -5.05
C CYS A 76 5.65 19.68 -3.79
N ASP A 77 5.13 20.25 -2.72
CA ASP A 77 5.89 20.51 -1.48
C ASP A 77 5.69 19.43 -0.41
N LEU A 78 4.84 18.43 -0.66
CA LEU A 78 4.44 17.36 0.28
C LEU A 78 3.78 17.90 1.56
N LEU A 79 3.19 19.10 1.51
CA LEU A 79 2.61 19.76 2.68
C LEU A 79 1.10 19.56 2.75
N PHE A 80 0.42 19.59 1.61
CA PHE A 80 -1.02 19.43 1.50
C PHE A 80 -1.39 18.41 0.42
N GLY A 81 -2.65 17.96 0.41
CA GLY A 81 -3.19 17.18 -0.69
C GLY A 81 -3.16 18.01 -1.99
N SER A 82 -2.83 17.38 -3.11
CA SER A 82 -2.78 18.08 -4.40
C SER A 82 -4.15 18.65 -4.76
N GLU A 83 -4.20 19.92 -5.18
CA GLU A 83 -5.43 20.56 -5.69
C GLU A 83 -5.91 19.92 -7.00
N ASP A 84 -5.02 19.26 -7.75
CA ASP A 84 -5.34 18.49 -8.95
C ASP A 84 -4.59 17.14 -8.93
N PRO A 85 -5.14 16.11 -8.24
CA PRO A 85 -4.54 14.78 -8.13
C PRO A 85 -4.35 14.07 -9.48
N ALA A 86 -5.10 14.48 -10.51
CA ALA A 86 -5.02 13.94 -11.86
C ALA A 86 -3.85 14.53 -12.64
N ASN A 87 -3.34 15.72 -12.27
CA ASN A 87 -2.20 16.36 -12.90
C ASN A 87 -0.86 15.88 -12.30
N PRO A 88 -0.09 15.03 -13.01
CA PRO A 88 1.19 14.52 -12.51
C PRO A 88 2.30 15.58 -12.45
N ALA A 89 2.11 16.75 -13.07
CA ALA A 89 3.06 17.87 -12.96
C ALA A 89 2.89 18.65 -11.65
N ALA A 90 1.70 18.61 -11.04
CA ALA A 90 1.38 19.28 -9.77
C ALA A 90 1.29 18.29 -8.59
N THR A 91 1.30 16.98 -8.86
CA THR A 91 1.06 15.93 -7.86
C THR A 91 2.26 15.04 -7.65
N ARG A 92 2.70 14.91 -6.39
CA ARG A 92 3.61 13.87 -5.93
C ARG A 92 2.82 12.71 -5.34
N ARG A 93 3.04 11.51 -5.89
CA ARG A 93 2.44 10.28 -5.37
C ARG A 93 3.39 9.64 -4.35
N VAL A 94 2.86 9.34 -3.17
CA VAL A 94 3.60 8.68 -2.10
C VAL A 94 2.95 7.34 -1.83
N LEU A 95 3.70 6.25 -2.06
CA LEU A 95 3.29 4.92 -1.67
C LEU A 95 3.67 4.71 -0.20
N THR A 96 2.69 4.54 0.67
CA THR A 96 2.89 4.18 2.07
C THR A 96 2.62 2.69 2.26
N ILE A 97 3.55 1.97 2.91
CA ILE A 97 3.41 0.55 3.27
C ILE A 97 3.51 0.41 4.79
N MET A 98 2.53 -0.22 5.42
CA MET A 98 2.41 -0.29 6.88
C MET A 98 1.72 -1.56 7.36
N LEU A 99 1.99 -2.00 8.60
CA LEU A 99 1.18 -3.06 9.21
C LEU A 99 -0.24 -2.55 9.47
N ALA A 100 -1.23 -3.43 9.42
CA ALA A 100 -2.61 -3.09 9.73
C ALA A 100 -2.81 -2.67 11.19
N SER A 101 -1.89 -3.04 12.09
CA SER A 101 -1.86 -2.58 13.48
C SER A 101 -1.39 -1.13 13.63
N GLU A 102 -0.80 -0.54 12.59
CA GLU A 102 -0.30 0.84 12.54
C GLU A 102 -1.29 1.80 11.84
N TYR A 103 -2.43 1.28 11.38
CA TYR A 103 -3.51 2.03 10.70
C TYR A 103 -4.73 2.18 11.59
#